data_AF-A0A920BY88-F1
#
_entry.id   AF-A0A920BY88-F1
#
_cell.length_a   1.000
_cell.length_b   1.000
_cell.length_c   1.000
_cell.angle_alpha   90.00
_cell.angle_beta   90.00
_cell.angle_gamma   90.00
#
_symmetry.space_group_name_H-M   'P 1'
#
loop_
_entity.id
_entity.type
_entity.pdbx_description
1 polymer ?
#
loop_
_entity_poly.entity_id
_entity_poly.type
_entity_poly.pdbx_seq_one_letter_code
_entity_poly.pdbx_strand_id
1 'polypeptide(L)'
;MFNICSPNKAGDELLIQEIDTGRWILPKERTLTSSKEELWAIMDLGGTYPIGEIVLGGDQQNRTTDSELIRRKFKDFKIEHSMDKHNWTPVQKDSQSEHGDQFFIKLNNALARYIKLSVRLSKEVDNQTELLDWKYVYNLRKTIIYAGRGLAVVPSTDWTNLFHRKEGWSGADGIYSIPFNGCERQGEAHRTKTMFVFGDTFIGDVDSSSNRRCDTSMVNNTLAILKGGRPKEDAIQFLWNTDSNGNPASYFVPTTEKGRTIGESYYWLQDGISIKGTFYCFPMLISPDPTQPEGFEFKVNGVACVSAPIGEAGPILEQQTQLDTPFYYTAHNGKTTYFGASFMAQTEESQIRNPDGFIYVYGLQKWETTKLVVARVLPHQFTDFTEWKVWDGENWTREKEKVVPIAEEVSSELSVSPMLGGYLDGKFIIVFQEDGTGKRLGIYVGDSPVGPFGEPIYLYYCSESESDASIYTYNAKGHPHLSNFGELLVSYNVNTSSWPMHEKDSSIYRPKFLTITQFE
;
A
#
# COMPACT_ATOMS: atom_id res chain seq x y z
N MET A 1 -3.79 0.37 -23.51
CA MET A 1 -2.65 1.24 -23.17
C MET A 1 -3.11 2.66 -23.43
N PHE A 2 -3.47 3.41 -22.38
CA PHE A 2 -3.91 4.79 -22.50
C PHE A 2 -2.97 5.67 -21.69
N ASN A 3 -2.47 6.73 -22.32
CA ASN A 3 -1.55 7.69 -21.72
C ASN A 3 -2.29 8.51 -20.66
N ILE A 4 -1.79 8.46 -19.43
CA ILE A 4 -2.10 9.41 -18.37
C ILE A 4 -1.52 10.76 -18.81
N CYS A 5 -2.36 11.79 -18.97
CA CYS A 5 -1.86 13.14 -19.21
C CYS A 5 -1.23 13.69 -17.92
N SER A 6 0.07 13.98 -17.99
CA SER A 6 0.83 14.68 -16.94
C SER A 6 0.34 16.15 -16.82
N PRO A 7 0.49 16.81 -15.65
CA PRO A 7 -0.29 17.98 -15.27
C PRO A 7 0.15 19.22 -16.04
N ASN A 8 -0.81 19.89 -16.68
CA ASN A 8 -0.65 21.26 -17.13
C ASN A 8 -1.46 22.18 -16.21
N LYS A 9 -0.71 22.95 -15.39
CA LYS A 9 -1.09 24.21 -14.74
C LYS A 9 -2.21 24.17 -13.68
N ALA A 10 -1.95 24.93 -12.61
CA ALA A 10 -2.87 25.17 -11.51
C ALA A 10 -4.22 25.73 -12.00
N GLY A 11 -5.31 25.04 -11.67
CA GLY A 11 -6.69 25.53 -11.85
C GLY A 11 -7.61 24.65 -12.71
N ASP A 12 -7.11 23.61 -13.37
CA ASP A 12 -7.92 22.76 -14.25
C ASP A 12 -8.25 21.41 -13.58
N GLU A 13 -9.53 21.01 -13.61
CA GLU A 13 -10.02 19.71 -13.15
C GLU A 13 -9.20 18.56 -13.77
N LEU A 14 -8.60 17.68 -12.95
CA LEU A 14 -7.70 16.66 -13.47
C LEU A 14 -8.49 15.54 -14.16
N LEU A 15 -8.30 15.43 -15.47
CA LEU A 15 -8.85 14.36 -16.30
C LEU A 15 -8.29 13.00 -15.85
N ILE A 16 -9.13 12.14 -15.28
CA ILE A 16 -8.77 10.76 -14.94
C ILE A 16 -8.79 9.90 -16.19
N GLN A 17 -9.92 9.93 -16.91
CA GLN A 17 -10.12 9.08 -18.08
C GLN A 17 -11.10 9.70 -19.06
N GLU A 18 -10.79 9.56 -20.35
CA GLU A 18 -11.69 9.79 -21.46
C GLU A 18 -11.93 8.45 -22.17
N ILE A 19 -13.19 8.06 -22.31
CA ILE A 19 -13.59 6.79 -22.93
C ILE A 19 -14.54 7.06 -24.08
N ASP A 20 -14.20 6.53 -25.26
CA ASP A 20 -15.18 6.34 -26.33
C ASP A 20 -16.06 5.13 -25.96
N THR A 21 -17.24 5.42 -25.41
CA THR A 21 -18.19 4.40 -24.97
C THR A 21 -19.01 3.84 -26.14
N GLY A 22 -18.75 4.27 -27.38
CA GLY A 22 -19.36 3.73 -28.58
C GLY A 22 -20.87 3.96 -28.66
N ARG A 23 -21.59 3.07 -29.37
CA ARG A 23 -23.06 3.07 -29.37
C ARG A 23 -23.56 1.88 -28.59
N TRP A 24 -24.57 2.13 -27.76
CA TRP A 24 -25.17 1.10 -26.94
C TRP A 24 -26.42 0.60 -27.66
N ILE A 25 -26.28 -0.54 -28.34
CA ILE A 25 -27.32 -1.18 -29.16
C ILE A 25 -27.69 -2.52 -28.52
N LEU A 26 -28.99 -2.78 -28.41
CA LEU A 26 -29.49 -4.07 -27.95
C LEU A 26 -29.31 -5.14 -29.05
N PRO A 27 -28.79 -6.35 -28.72
CA PRO A 27 -28.64 -7.42 -29.71
C PRO A 27 -30.00 -7.85 -30.30
N LYS A 28 -30.05 -8.08 -31.62
CA LYS A 28 -31.27 -8.50 -32.35
C LYS A 28 -31.93 -9.78 -31.83
N GLU A 29 -31.18 -10.66 -31.18
CA GLU A 29 -31.61 -12.02 -30.81
C GLU A 29 -31.86 -12.22 -29.31
N ARG A 30 -31.88 -11.15 -28.49
CA ARG A 30 -32.20 -11.28 -27.06
C ARG A 30 -33.70 -11.14 -26.81
N THR A 31 -34.32 -12.23 -26.36
CA THR A 31 -35.62 -12.17 -25.69
C THR A 31 -35.41 -11.57 -24.30
N LEU A 32 -35.83 -10.32 -24.11
CA LEU A 32 -35.84 -9.68 -22.80
C LEU A 32 -36.96 -10.31 -21.96
N THR A 33 -36.61 -10.89 -20.80
CA THR A 33 -37.54 -11.72 -20.00
C THR A 33 -38.03 -11.04 -18.72
N SER A 34 -37.55 -9.84 -18.41
CA SER A 34 -38.01 -9.12 -17.20
C SER A 34 -37.93 -7.60 -17.32
N SER A 35 -38.88 -6.89 -16.71
CA SER A 35 -38.95 -5.42 -16.59
C SER A 35 -37.76 -4.74 -15.87
N LYS A 36 -36.79 -5.54 -15.39
CA LYS A 36 -35.58 -5.11 -14.67
C LYS A 36 -34.30 -5.28 -15.48
N GLU A 37 -34.37 -5.60 -16.77
CA GLU A 37 -33.16 -5.70 -17.58
C GLU A 37 -32.54 -4.31 -17.78
N GLU A 38 -31.28 -4.18 -17.38
CA GLU A 38 -30.46 -2.99 -17.55
C GLU A 38 -29.34 -3.32 -18.55
N LEU A 39 -29.05 -2.36 -19.43
CA LEU A 39 -27.80 -2.37 -20.19
C LEU A 39 -26.77 -1.57 -19.38
N TRP A 40 -25.58 -2.13 -19.19
CA TRP A 40 -24.55 -1.51 -18.36
C TRP A 40 -23.16 -1.66 -18.97
N ALA A 41 -22.25 -0.77 -18.56
CA ALA A 41 -20.82 -0.88 -18.77
C ALA A 41 -20.09 -0.52 -17.48
N ILE A 42 -18.97 -1.21 -17.26
CA ILE A 42 -18.06 -0.94 -16.15
C ILE A 42 -16.77 -0.37 -16.73
N MET A 43 -16.33 0.74 -16.17
CA MET A 43 -15.08 1.42 -16.47
C MET A 43 -14.12 1.14 -15.32
N ASP A 44 -12.94 0.56 -15.60
CA ASP A 44 -11.83 0.44 -14.65
C ASP A 44 -10.87 1.61 -14.87
N LEU A 45 -10.71 2.43 -13.84
CA LEU A 45 -9.86 3.62 -13.86
C LEU A 45 -8.37 3.28 -13.69
N GLY A 46 -8.03 2.01 -13.41
CA GLY A 46 -6.65 1.55 -13.21
C GLY A 46 -6.00 1.97 -11.89
N GLY A 47 -6.69 2.78 -11.10
CA GLY A 47 -6.33 3.22 -9.75
C GLY A 47 -7.59 3.66 -9.02
N THR A 48 -7.48 4.00 -7.74
CA THR A 48 -8.59 4.58 -6.98
C THR A 48 -8.50 6.10 -7.04
N TYR A 49 -9.58 6.78 -7.36
CA TYR A 49 -9.63 8.24 -7.44
C TYR A 49 -10.84 8.81 -6.69
N PRO A 50 -10.73 10.04 -6.15
CA PRO A 50 -11.88 10.79 -5.64
C PRO A 50 -12.66 11.34 -6.83
N ILE A 51 -13.84 10.81 -7.14
CA ILE A 51 -14.55 11.19 -8.37
C ILE A 51 -15.36 12.46 -8.14
N GLY A 52 -14.94 13.55 -8.80
CA GLY A 52 -15.54 14.88 -8.62
C GLY A 52 -16.58 15.24 -9.68
N GLU A 53 -16.33 14.89 -10.95
CA GLU A 53 -17.29 15.14 -12.02
C GLU A 53 -17.28 14.01 -13.06
N ILE A 54 -18.47 13.69 -13.58
CA ILE A 54 -18.64 12.83 -14.76
C ILE A 54 -19.39 13.62 -15.83
N VAL A 55 -18.81 13.67 -17.03
CA VAL A 55 -19.44 14.22 -18.23
C VAL A 55 -19.85 13.09 -19.16
N LEU A 56 -21.14 12.98 -19.44
CA LEU A 56 -21.72 11.99 -20.34
C LEU A 56 -22.21 12.68 -21.60
N GLY A 57 -21.70 12.32 -22.78
CA GLY A 57 -22.00 13.01 -24.04
C GLY A 57 -22.27 12.09 -25.23
N GLY A 58 -23.17 12.55 -26.11
CA GLY A 58 -23.29 12.05 -27.48
C GLY A 58 -22.60 12.96 -28.50
N ASP A 59 -22.13 12.40 -29.61
CA ASP A 59 -21.66 13.19 -30.76
C ASP A 59 -22.84 13.80 -31.54
N GLN A 60 -22.78 15.12 -31.77
CA GLN A 60 -23.73 15.87 -32.58
C GLN A 60 -23.53 15.65 -34.09
N GLN A 61 -22.35 15.19 -34.53
CA GLN A 61 -21.94 15.27 -35.94
C GLN A 61 -22.37 14.10 -36.83
N ASN A 62 -22.93 12.99 -36.30
CA ASN A 62 -23.37 11.86 -37.15
C ASN A 62 -24.80 11.41 -36.88
N ARG A 63 -25.75 12.10 -37.51
CA ARG A 63 -27.08 11.54 -37.83
C ARG A 63 -26.91 10.39 -38.83
N THR A 64 -26.64 9.17 -38.35
CA THR A 64 -26.70 7.97 -39.20
C THR A 64 -28.06 7.86 -39.87
N THR A 65 -28.05 7.42 -41.13
CA THR A 65 -29.19 7.20 -42.02
C THR A 65 -30.01 5.94 -41.71
N ASP A 66 -29.70 5.20 -40.64
CA ASP A 66 -30.45 4.01 -40.23
C ASP A 66 -31.86 4.37 -39.78
N SER A 67 -32.82 4.24 -40.70
CA SER A 67 -34.24 4.51 -40.48
C SER A 67 -34.93 3.50 -39.56
N GLU A 68 -34.28 2.38 -39.23
CA GLU A 68 -34.85 1.32 -38.38
C GLU A 68 -34.64 1.53 -36.87
N LEU A 69 -33.69 2.40 -36.47
CA LEU A 69 -33.29 2.55 -35.06
C LEU A 69 -33.94 3.79 -34.39
N ILE A 70 -34.59 3.57 -33.24
CA ILE A 70 -35.19 4.61 -32.39
C ILE A 70 -34.15 5.13 -31.40
N ARG A 71 -33.81 6.41 -31.50
CA ARG A 71 -32.85 7.07 -30.59
C ARG A 71 -33.54 7.45 -29.28
N ARG A 72 -33.00 7.01 -28.14
CA ARG A 72 -33.40 7.53 -26.82
C ARG A 72 -32.37 8.51 -26.29
N LYS A 73 -32.85 9.59 -25.69
CA LYS A 73 -31.99 10.44 -24.85
C LYS A 73 -31.55 9.64 -23.64
N PHE A 74 -30.28 9.78 -23.28
CA PHE A 74 -29.67 9.15 -22.12
C PHE A 74 -30.08 9.90 -20.84
N LYS A 75 -31.35 9.80 -20.44
CA LYS A 75 -31.91 10.53 -19.28
C LYS A 75 -32.13 9.65 -18.05
N ASP A 76 -32.52 8.40 -18.27
CA ASP A 76 -32.85 7.45 -17.21
C ASP A 76 -31.68 6.50 -16.94
N PHE A 77 -30.58 7.07 -16.46
CA PHE A 77 -29.36 6.32 -16.16
C PHE A 77 -29.02 6.32 -14.67
N LYS A 78 -28.38 5.25 -14.25
CA LYS A 78 -27.83 5.05 -12.90
C LYS A 78 -26.32 5.03 -13.01
N ILE A 79 -25.66 5.73 -12.08
CA ILE A 79 -24.20 5.67 -11.91
C ILE A 79 -23.94 5.06 -10.54
N GLU A 80 -23.07 4.06 -10.51
CA GLU A 80 -22.59 3.42 -9.30
C GLU A 80 -21.06 3.42 -9.31
N HIS A 81 -20.46 3.41 -8.14
CA HIS A 81 -19.02 3.29 -7.97
C HIS A 81 -18.67 2.10 -7.08
N SER A 82 -17.44 1.62 -7.25
CA SER A 82 -16.88 0.51 -6.48
C SER A 82 -15.36 0.60 -6.41
N MET A 83 -14.76 0.08 -5.34
CA MET A 83 -13.32 -0.16 -5.24
C MET A 83 -12.93 -1.59 -5.65
N ASP A 84 -13.83 -2.55 -5.46
CA ASP A 84 -13.56 -4.00 -5.58
C ASP A 84 -14.28 -4.68 -6.74
N LYS A 85 -15.15 -3.95 -7.48
CA LYS A 85 -15.99 -4.44 -8.59
C LYS A 85 -17.16 -5.36 -8.18
N HIS A 86 -17.28 -5.70 -6.90
CA HIS A 86 -18.33 -6.60 -6.38
C HIS A 86 -19.40 -5.81 -5.62
N ASN A 87 -18.97 -4.87 -4.78
CA ASN A 87 -19.83 -4.02 -3.98
C ASN A 87 -20.03 -2.68 -4.67
N TRP A 88 -21.26 -2.42 -5.11
CA TRP A 88 -21.62 -1.22 -5.87
C TRP A 88 -22.46 -0.27 -5.04
N THR A 89 -22.02 0.99 -4.96
CA THR A 89 -22.75 2.06 -4.27
C THR A 89 -23.24 3.08 -5.29
N PRO A 90 -24.52 3.48 -5.28
CA PRO A 90 -24.99 4.58 -6.12
C PRO A 90 -24.21 5.87 -5.81
N VAL A 91 -23.74 6.57 -6.83
CA VAL A 91 -23.05 7.85 -6.60
C VAL A 91 -24.02 8.88 -6.03
N GLN A 92 -23.55 9.69 -5.10
CA GLN A 92 -24.27 10.87 -4.64
C GLN A 92 -24.02 12.02 -5.63
N LYS A 93 -25.08 12.50 -6.28
CA LYS A 93 -25.03 13.62 -7.22
C LYS A 93 -25.29 14.92 -6.46
N ASP A 94 -24.31 15.82 -6.44
CA ASP A 94 -24.47 17.14 -5.86
C ASP A 94 -25.23 18.07 -6.80
N SER A 95 -24.96 17.98 -8.10
CA SER A 95 -25.74 18.66 -9.13
C SER A 95 -25.66 17.94 -10.47
N GLN A 96 -26.66 18.18 -11.33
CA GLN A 96 -26.72 17.67 -12.69
C GLN A 96 -27.23 18.77 -13.63
N SER A 97 -26.54 19.01 -14.74
CA SER A 97 -26.98 19.94 -15.78
C SER A 97 -26.88 19.30 -17.18
N GLU A 98 -27.69 19.78 -18.12
CA GLU A 98 -27.72 19.32 -19.53
C GLU A 98 -27.37 20.53 -20.42
N HIS A 99 -26.37 20.39 -21.29
CA HIS A 99 -26.06 21.37 -22.33
C HIS A 99 -25.87 20.65 -23.66
N GLY A 100 -26.79 20.86 -24.61
CA GLY A 100 -26.83 20.08 -25.85
C GLY A 100 -27.16 18.60 -25.57
N ASP A 101 -26.29 17.69 -26.02
CA ASP A 101 -26.38 16.25 -25.76
C ASP A 101 -25.41 15.77 -24.67
N GLN A 102 -24.90 16.70 -23.85
CA GLN A 102 -23.99 16.41 -22.74
C GLN A 102 -24.67 16.62 -21.39
N PHE A 103 -24.42 15.70 -20.47
CA PHE A 103 -24.78 15.79 -19.06
C PHE A 103 -23.51 16.01 -18.24
N PHE A 104 -23.52 17.03 -17.39
CA PHE A 104 -22.44 17.33 -16.44
C PHE A 104 -22.95 16.99 -15.05
N ILE A 105 -22.25 16.10 -14.34
CA ILE A 105 -22.70 15.50 -13.10
C ILE A 105 -21.62 15.69 -12.05
N LYS A 106 -21.84 16.63 -11.13
CA LYS A 106 -20.96 16.85 -9.99
C LYS A 106 -21.26 15.86 -8.88
N LEU A 107 -20.21 15.29 -8.30
CA LEU A 107 -20.25 14.23 -7.30
C LEU A 107 -19.51 14.67 -6.03
N ASN A 108 -19.73 13.93 -4.96
CA ASN A 108 -19.21 14.21 -3.62
C ASN A 108 -17.76 13.74 -3.38
N ASN A 109 -16.95 13.53 -4.44
CA ASN A 109 -15.56 13.05 -4.35
C ASN A 109 -15.40 11.64 -3.75
N ALA A 110 -16.43 10.79 -3.85
CA ALA A 110 -16.33 9.40 -3.38
C ALA A 110 -15.19 8.64 -4.06
N LEU A 111 -14.45 7.84 -3.30
CA LEU A 111 -13.36 7.01 -3.82
C LEU A 111 -13.91 5.88 -4.69
N ALA A 112 -13.34 5.74 -5.87
CA ALA A 112 -13.72 4.71 -6.82
C ALA A 112 -12.54 4.26 -7.66
N ARG A 113 -12.47 2.95 -7.91
CA ARG A 113 -11.68 2.39 -9.01
C ARG A 113 -12.54 2.02 -10.21
N TYR A 114 -13.78 1.61 -9.95
CA TYR A 114 -14.71 1.21 -10.98
C TYR A 114 -15.94 2.11 -10.97
N ILE A 115 -16.38 2.52 -12.16
CA ILE A 115 -17.65 3.22 -12.37
C ILE A 115 -18.53 2.34 -13.25
N LYS A 116 -19.75 2.07 -12.77
CA LYS A 116 -20.77 1.37 -13.53
C LYS A 116 -21.84 2.36 -13.96
N LEU A 117 -22.10 2.37 -15.26
CA LEU A 117 -23.17 3.13 -15.85
C LEU A 117 -24.23 2.17 -16.36
N SER A 118 -25.46 2.30 -15.87
CA SER A 118 -26.61 1.47 -16.26
C SER A 118 -27.73 2.32 -16.85
N VAL A 119 -28.46 1.77 -17.83
CA VAL A 119 -29.74 2.30 -18.32
C VAL A 119 -30.81 1.23 -18.28
N ARG A 120 -32.02 1.62 -17.87
CA ARG A 120 -33.17 0.72 -17.86
C ARG A 120 -33.65 0.44 -19.29
N LEU A 121 -33.97 -0.82 -19.56
CA LEU A 121 -34.51 -1.27 -20.84
C LEU A 121 -36.04 -1.35 -20.83
N SER A 122 -36.69 -0.54 -20.00
CA SER A 122 -38.15 -0.46 -19.91
C SER A 122 -38.64 0.99 -20.04
N LYS A 123 -39.91 1.13 -20.42
CA LYS A 123 -40.66 2.40 -20.40
C LYS A 123 -42.01 2.16 -19.73
N GLU A 124 -42.55 3.18 -19.07
CA GLU A 124 -43.94 3.18 -18.63
C GLU A 124 -44.84 3.73 -19.75
N VAL A 125 -45.86 2.96 -20.11
CA VAL A 125 -46.91 3.34 -21.07
C VAL A 125 -48.24 2.98 -20.44
N ASP A 126 -49.13 3.94 -20.25
CA ASP A 126 -50.47 3.74 -19.69
C ASP A 126 -50.50 2.90 -18.39
N ASN A 127 -49.60 3.22 -17.44
CA ASN A 127 -49.40 2.50 -16.18
C ASN A 127 -48.98 1.02 -16.34
N GLN A 128 -48.49 0.62 -17.51
CA GLN A 128 -47.86 -0.68 -17.75
C GLN A 128 -46.39 -0.52 -18.10
N THR A 129 -45.55 -1.45 -17.64
CA THR A 129 -44.12 -1.48 -17.97
C THR A 129 -43.90 -2.30 -19.24
N GLU A 130 -43.46 -1.64 -20.31
CA GLU A 130 -43.07 -2.30 -21.57
C GLU A 130 -41.54 -2.39 -21.70
N LEU A 131 -41.03 -3.52 -22.18
CA LEU A 131 -39.62 -3.72 -22.49
C LEU A 131 -39.25 -3.13 -23.87
N LEU A 132 -38.06 -2.55 -23.96
CA LEU A 132 -37.51 -1.99 -25.19
C LEU A 132 -36.94 -3.11 -26.07
N ASP A 133 -37.23 -3.12 -27.37
CA ASP A 133 -36.66 -4.08 -28.32
C ASP A 133 -35.30 -3.64 -28.90
N TRP A 134 -34.75 -4.45 -29.82
CA TRP A 134 -33.46 -4.18 -30.45
C TRP A 134 -33.39 -2.88 -31.26
N LYS A 135 -34.53 -2.24 -31.56
CA LYS A 135 -34.58 -1.01 -32.35
C LYS A 135 -34.09 0.19 -31.54
N TYR A 136 -34.04 0.12 -30.22
CA TYR A 136 -33.63 1.25 -29.39
C TYR A 136 -32.10 1.37 -29.27
N VAL A 137 -31.59 2.59 -29.45
CA VAL A 137 -30.16 2.92 -29.30
C VAL A 137 -29.96 4.09 -28.35
N TYR A 138 -29.01 3.92 -27.43
CA TYR A 138 -28.50 4.98 -26.57
C TYR A 138 -27.20 5.53 -27.17
N ASN A 139 -27.18 6.83 -27.49
CA ASN A 139 -26.03 7.50 -28.11
C ASN A 139 -25.11 8.11 -27.05
N LEU A 140 -24.49 7.27 -26.22
CA LEU A 140 -23.45 7.67 -25.27
C LEU A 140 -22.09 7.35 -25.90
N ARG A 141 -21.49 8.32 -26.59
CA ARG A 141 -20.20 8.12 -27.27
C ARG A 141 -19.01 8.54 -26.44
N LYS A 142 -19.19 9.44 -25.50
CA LYS A 142 -18.08 9.99 -24.71
C LYS A 142 -18.45 10.01 -23.25
N THR A 143 -17.62 9.37 -22.44
CA THR A 143 -17.62 9.53 -20.99
C THR A 143 -16.29 10.12 -20.57
N ILE A 144 -16.34 11.23 -19.85
CA ILE A 144 -15.18 11.91 -19.27
C ILE A 144 -15.33 11.90 -17.76
N ILE A 145 -14.27 11.53 -17.06
CA ILE A 145 -14.27 11.44 -15.60
C ILE A 145 -13.15 12.33 -15.07
N TYR A 146 -13.50 13.23 -14.16
CA TYR A 146 -12.58 14.16 -13.51
C TYR A 146 -12.42 13.83 -12.03
N ALA A 147 -11.18 13.94 -11.55
CA ALA A 147 -10.88 13.86 -10.14
C ALA A 147 -11.39 15.12 -9.44
N GLY A 148 -12.01 14.93 -8.28
CA GLY A 148 -12.26 16.01 -7.34
C GLY A 148 -11.17 16.07 -6.27
N ARG A 149 -11.44 16.85 -5.22
CA ARG A 149 -10.52 16.99 -4.09
C ARG A 149 -10.49 15.70 -3.27
N GLY A 150 -9.30 15.18 -2.98
CA GLY A 150 -9.12 13.99 -2.15
C GLY A 150 -7.78 13.28 -2.41
N LEU A 151 -7.72 12.00 -2.02
CA LEU A 151 -6.55 11.14 -2.27
C LEU A 151 -6.82 10.20 -3.43
N ALA A 152 -5.92 10.13 -4.40
CA ALA A 152 -5.89 9.05 -5.38
C ALA A 152 -4.76 8.07 -5.08
N VAL A 153 -4.95 6.82 -5.47
CA VAL A 153 -3.95 5.75 -5.34
C VAL A 153 -3.80 5.03 -6.65
N VAL A 154 -2.60 5.09 -7.23
CA VAL A 154 -2.30 4.52 -8.54
C VAL A 154 -1.17 3.49 -8.45
N PRO A 155 -1.22 2.38 -9.20
CA PRO A 155 -0.10 1.45 -9.26
C PRO A 155 1.19 2.11 -9.73
N SER A 156 2.27 1.88 -9.00
CA SER A 156 3.61 2.36 -9.32
C SER A 156 4.39 1.22 -10.02
N THR A 157 4.13 1.07 -11.32
CA THR A 157 4.64 -0.07 -12.10
C THR A 157 6.17 -0.10 -12.17
N ASP A 158 6.82 1.05 -12.28
CA ASP A 158 8.29 1.10 -12.33
C ASP A 158 8.92 0.62 -11.01
N TRP A 159 8.37 1.03 -9.87
CA TRP A 159 8.80 0.55 -8.56
C TRP A 159 8.50 -0.94 -8.37
N THR A 160 7.33 -1.40 -8.79
CA THR A 160 6.98 -2.83 -8.75
C THR A 160 7.96 -3.66 -9.59
N ASN A 161 8.30 -3.20 -10.79
CA ASN A 161 9.19 -3.89 -11.71
C ASN A 161 10.65 -3.91 -11.22
N LEU A 162 11.08 -2.93 -10.41
CA LEU A 162 12.41 -2.93 -9.79
C LEU A 162 12.69 -4.22 -9.00
N PHE A 163 11.65 -4.78 -8.38
CA PHE A 163 11.71 -6.03 -7.60
C PHE A 163 11.24 -7.25 -8.40
N HIS A 164 10.94 -7.12 -9.69
CA HIS A 164 10.64 -8.27 -10.56
C HIS A 164 11.93 -8.85 -11.16
N ARG A 165 12.83 -9.31 -10.29
CA ARG A 165 14.12 -9.89 -10.67
C ARG A 165 13.97 -11.31 -11.24
N LYS A 166 14.93 -11.72 -12.06
CA LYS A 166 14.94 -13.05 -12.71
C LYS A 166 16.09 -13.97 -12.28
N GLU A 167 17.09 -13.42 -11.59
CA GLU A 167 18.28 -14.14 -11.15
C GLU A 167 18.64 -13.66 -9.74
N GLY A 168 19.16 -14.56 -8.91
CA GLY A 168 19.56 -14.26 -7.53
C GLY A 168 18.36 -13.92 -6.63
N TRP A 169 18.29 -12.71 -6.09
CA TRP A 169 17.13 -12.27 -5.32
C TRP A 169 15.89 -12.34 -6.20
N SER A 170 14.89 -13.14 -5.86
CA SER A 170 13.73 -13.35 -6.72
C SER A 170 12.40 -13.09 -6.02
N GLY A 171 12.38 -12.73 -4.75
CA GLY A 171 11.18 -12.30 -4.03
C GLY A 171 11.37 -12.36 -2.53
N ALA A 172 10.77 -11.43 -1.81
CA ALA A 172 10.82 -11.38 -0.36
C ALA A 172 9.60 -10.69 0.21
N ASP A 173 9.43 -10.84 1.52
CA ASP A 173 8.60 -9.99 2.34
C ASP A 173 9.42 -8.94 3.12
N GLY A 174 8.80 -8.28 4.11
CA GLY A 174 9.38 -7.11 4.76
C GLY A 174 9.28 -5.90 3.82
N ILE A 175 10.42 -5.38 3.35
CA ILE A 175 10.61 -4.18 2.52
C ILE A 175 10.48 -2.83 3.27
N TYR A 176 11.30 -2.59 4.29
CA TYR A 176 11.46 -1.22 4.80
C TYR A 176 12.59 -0.50 4.07
N SER A 177 12.42 0.80 3.84
CA SER A 177 13.37 1.64 3.11
C SER A 177 14.00 2.66 4.04
N ILE A 178 15.33 2.72 4.09
CA ILE A 178 16.09 3.49 5.07
C ILE A 178 17.14 4.35 4.34
N PRO A 179 17.11 5.69 4.47
CA PRO A 179 18.13 6.56 3.89
C PRO A 179 19.45 6.45 4.66
N PHE A 180 20.57 6.30 3.93
CA PHE A 180 21.90 6.14 4.56
C PHE A 180 22.28 7.32 5.46
N ASN A 181 21.88 8.52 5.07
CA ASN A 181 22.21 9.78 5.76
C ASN A 181 21.13 10.21 6.77
N GLY A 182 20.15 9.36 7.07
CA GLY A 182 19.07 9.65 8.01
C GLY A 182 18.05 10.70 7.53
N CYS A 183 18.17 11.22 6.31
CA CYS A 183 17.29 12.27 5.78
C CYS A 183 15.95 11.67 5.31
N GLU A 184 14.87 11.95 6.03
CA GLU A 184 13.52 11.45 5.74
C GLU A 184 12.68 12.42 4.87
N ARG A 185 13.23 13.58 4.53
CA ARG A 185 12.52 14.59 3.74
C ARG A 185 12.15 14.09 2.34
N GLN A 186 10.85 14.12 2.03
CA GLN A 186 10.31 13.83 0.69
C GLN A 186 11.00 14.71 -0.38
N GLY A 187 11.30 14.11 -1.54
CA GLY A 187 11.98 14.75 -2.67
C GLY A 187 13.51 14.75 -2.61
N GLU A 188 14.12 14.36 -1.49
CA GLU A 188 15.57 14.45 -1.28
C GLU A 188 16.32 13.11 -1.47
N ALA A 189 15.63 12.00 -1.79
CA ALA A 189 16.25 10.67 -1.96
C ALA A 189 17.40 10.64 -2.99
N HIS A 190 17.43 11.56 -3.95
CA HIS A 190 18.53 11.67 -4.93
C HIS A 190 19.90 12.02 -4.31
N ARG A 191 19.93 12.51 -3.06
CA ARG A 191 21.14 12.91 -2.34
C ARG A 191 21.76 11.79 -1.50
N THR A 192 21.15 10.62 -1.48
CA THR A 192 21.55 9.51 -0.61
C THR A 192 21.43 8.16 -1.32
N LYS A 193 21.90 7.11 -0.67
CA LYS A 193 21.53 5.72 -1.01
C LYS A 193 20.39 5.31 -0.09
N THR A 194 19.53 4.43 -0.60
CA THR A 194 18.47 3.80 0.19
C THR A 194 18.84 2.35 0.42
N MET A 195 18.84 1.93 1.68
CA MET A 195 18.84 0.52 2.05
C MET A 195 17.40 0.02 2.10
N PHE A 196 17.12 -1.07 1.43
CA PHE A 196 15.94 -1.88 1.70
C PHE A 196 16.33 -3.04 2.61
N VAL A 197 15.54 -3.28 3.65
CA VAL A 197 15.64 -4.46 4.50
C VAL A 197 14.47 -5.40 4.21
N PHE A 198 14.75 -6.68 4.03
CA PHE A 198 13.77 -7.72 3.72
C PHE A 198 13.72 -8.77 4.82
N GLY A 199 12.56 -9.41 4.96
CA GLY A 199 12.42 -10.62 5.74
C GLY A 199 12.77 -11.85 4.91
N ASP A 200 11.97 -12.90 5.07
CA ASP A 200 12.16 -14.15 4.36
C ASP A 200 12.22 -13.90 2.84
N THR A 201 13.22 -14.48 2.18
CA THR A 201 13.61 -14.12 0.81
C THR A 201 13.95 -15.38 0.01
N PHE A 202 13.33 -15.52 -1.16
CA PHE A 202 13.76 -16.47 -2.20
C PHE A 202 15.01 -15.99 -2.92
N ILE A 203 16.04 -16.83 -2.95
CA ILE A 203 17.26 -16.68 -3.73
C ILE A 203 17.37 -17.83 -4.73
N GLY A 204 17.37 -17.51 -6.01
CA GLY A 204 17.49 -18.43 -7.14
C GLY A 204 16.86 -17.86 -8.40
N ASP A 205 16.89 -18.65 -9.47
CA ASP A 205 16.52 -18.19 -10.81
C ASP A 205 15.00 -18.26 -11.05
N VAL A 206 14.55 -17.45 -11.99
CA VAL A 206 13.17 -17.45 -12.49
C VAL A 206 13.19 -17.65 -13.99
N ASP A 207 12.54 -18.71 -14.45
CA ASP A 207 12.39 -18.97 -15.87
C ASP A 207 11.62 -17.82 -16.53
N SER A 208 12.24 -17.19 -17.53
CA SER A 208 11.69 -16.00 -18.17
C SER A 208 10.45 -16.29 -19.01
N SER A 209 10.26 -17.53 -19.46
CA SER A 209 9.14 -17.92 -20.34
C SER A 209 7.87 -18.27 -19.55
N SER A 210 8.04 -18.98 -18.44
CA SER A 210 6.95 -19.53 -17.61
C SER A 210 6.72 -18.75 -16.32
N ASN A 211 7.62 -17.82 -15.97
CA ASN A 211 7.64 -17.08 -14.71
C ASN A 211 7.79 -17.95 -13.45
N ARG A 212 8.18 -19.22 -13.62
CA ARG A 212 8.37 -20.17 -12.51
C ARG A 212 9.69 -19.93 -11.81
N ARG A 213 9.72 -20.12 -10.50
CA ARG A 213 10.96 -20.21 -9.73
C ARG A 213 11.65 -21.56 -10.00
N CYS A 214 12.95 -21.53 -10.22
CA CYS A 214 13.78 -22.70 -10.47
C CYS A 214 14.92 -22.72 -9.47
N ASP A 215 15.13 -23.85 -8.80
CA ASP A 215 16.27 -24.06 -7.88
C ASP A 215 16.45 -22.94 -6.84
N THR A 216 15.36 -22.58 -6.16
CA THR A 216 15.38 -21.51 -5.15
C THR A 216 15.64 -22.03 -3.74
N SER A 217 16.46 -21.30 -3.00
CA SER A 217 16.59 -21.37 -1.55
C SER A 217 15.82 -20.24 -0.88
N MET A 218 15.50 -20.38 0.40
CA MET A 218 14.85 -19.34 1.18
C MET A 218 15.72 -19.01 2.40
N VAL A 219 16.06 -17.73 2.57
CA VAL A 219 16.85 -17.20 3.69
C VAL A 219 16.01 -16.18 4.46
N ASN A 220 16.32 -15.94 5.74
CA ASN A 220 15.38 -15.22 6.62
C ASN A 220 15.45 -13.70 6.56
N ASN A 221 16.51 -13.16 5.98
CA ASN A 221 16.63 -11.74 5.72
C ASN A 221 17.72 -11.45 4.70
N THR A 222 17.45 -10.42 3.90
CA THR A 222 18.37 -9.88 2.88
C THR A 222 18.28 -8.36 2.85
N LEU A 223 19.18 -7.72 2.09
CA LEU A 223 19.16 -6.28 1.87
C LEU A 223 19.15 -5.94 0.38
N ALA A 224 18.82 -4.70 0.04
CA ALA A 224 19.20 -4.11 -1.23
C ALA A 224 19.63 -2.66 -1.06
N ILE A 225 20.61 -2.22 -1.85
CA ILE A 225 21.07 -0.82 -1.85
C ILE A 225 20.69 -0.18 -3.18
N LEU A 226 19.81 0.81 -3.14
CA LEU A 226 19.43 1.64 -4.28
C LEU A 226 20.22 2.95 -4.24
N LYS A 227 20.91 3.27 -5.33
CA LYS A 227 21.58 4.55 -5.51
C LYS A 227 20.62 5.61 -6.06
N GLY A 228 20.46 6.70 -5.32
CA GLY A 228 19.51 7.77 -5.66
C GLY A 228 18.08 7.43 -5.28
N GLY A 229 17.12 8.18 -5.85
CA GLY A 229 15.70 8.10 -5.47
C GLY A 229 14.75 7.66 -6.57
N ARG A 230 15.23 6.94 -7.59
CA ARG A 230 14.39 6.48 -8.72
C ARG A 230 14.50 4.97 -8.91
N PRO A 231 13.42 4.29 -9.32
CA PRO A 231 13.43 2.84 -9.53
C PRO A 231 14.15 2.48 -10.83
N LYS A 232 15.49 2.43 -10.77
CA LYS A 232 16.33 2.05 -11.91
C LYS A 232 17.02 0.73 -11.62
N GLU A 233 16.86 -0.21 -12.54
CA GLU A 233 17.39 -1.56 -12.43
C GLU A 233 18.92 -1.59 -12.26
N ASP A 234 19.64 -0.74 -12.99
CA ASP A 234 21.11 -0.62 -12.93
C ASP A 234 21.62 0.12 -11.69
N ALA A 235 20.71 0.68 -10.87
CA ALA A 235 21.04 1.44 -9.68
C ALA A 235 20.79 0.67 -8.37
N ILE A 236 20.23 -0.53 -8.42
CA ILE A 236 19.95 -1.36 -7.24
C ILE A 236 20.84 -2.60 -7.21
N GLN A 237 21.36 -2.90 -6.02
CA GLN A 237 22.12 -4.11 -5.74
C GLN A 237 21.46 -4.88 -4.61
N PHE A 238 21.12 -6.14 -4.83
CA PHE A 238 20.60 -7.04 -3.79
C PHE A 238 21.77 -7.75 -3.09
N LEU A 239 21.66 -7.93 -1.77
CA LEU A 239 22.71 -8.44 -0.90
C LEU A 239 22.17 -9.53 0.01
N TRP A 240 22.87 -10.67 0.04
CA TRP A 240 22.69 -11.77 0.98
C TRP A 240 24.08 -12.32 1.32
N ASN A 241 24.18 -13.08 2.41
CA ASN A 241 25.44 -13.73 2.78
C ASN A 241 25.55 -15.10 2.11
N THR A 242 26.72 -15.73 2.16
CA THR A 242 26.89 -17.13 1.75
C THR A 242 27.49 -17.93 2.88
N ASP A 243 26.99 -19.15 3.09
CA ASP A 243 27.61 -20.09 4.03
C ASP A 243 28.98 -20.57 3.51
N SER A 244 29.65 -21.39 4.31
CA SER A 244 30.95 -21.99 3.96
C SER A 244 30.94 -22.88 2.72
N ASN A 245 29.77 -23.34 2.29
CA ASN A 245 29.58 -24.19 1.11
C ASN A 245 29.18 -23.35 -0.12
N GLY A 246 29.04 -22.03 0.02
CA GLY A 246 28.59 -21.13 -1.04
C GLY A 246 27.08 -21.06 -1.21
N ASN A 247 26.29 -21.67 -0.32
CA ASN A 247 24.83 -21.56 -0.37
C ASN A 247 24.37 -20.19 0.16
N PRO A 248 23.26 -19.64 -0.34
CA PRO A 248 22.67 -18.42 0.21
C PRO A 248 22.39 -18.54 1.72
N ALA A 249 22.72 -17.48 2.47
CA ALA A 249 22.51 -17.36 3.90
C ALA A 249 21.96 -15.98 4.28
N SER A 250 21.27 -15.91 5.40
CA SER A 250 20.71 -14.67 5.95
C SER A 250 21.81 -13.62 6.22
N TYR A 251 21.48 -12.35 5.98
CA TYR A 251 22.43 -11.25 6.17
C TYR A 251 22.76 -11.00 7.66
N PHE A 252 21.75 -11.11 8.52
CA PHE A 252 21.85 -11.05 9.97
C PHE A 252 21.37 -12.36 10.61
N VAL A 253 22.19 -12.91 11.50
CA VAL A 253 21.92 -14.15 12.24
C VAL A 253 21.93 -13.84 13.75
N PRO A 254 21.01 -14.40 14.56
CA PRO A 254 20.99 -14.17 16.00
C PRO A 254 22.28 -14.58 16.71
N THR A 255 22.90 -13.61 17.40
CA THR A 255 24.10 -13.83 18.22
C THR A 255 23.99 -13.25 19.64
N THR A 256 22.86 -12.62 19.96
CA THR A 256 22.48 -12.23 21.33
C THR A 256 22.48 -13.41 22.29
N GLU A 257 22.58 -13.17 23.60
CA GLU A 257 22.50 -14.22 24.62
C GLU A 257 21.20 -15.00 24.50
N LYS A 258 20.05 -14.31 24.45
CA LYS A 258 18.75 -14.96 24.28
C LYS A 258 18.69 -15.78 23.00
N GLY A 259 19.13 -15.20 21.88
CA GLY A 259 19.18 -15.89 20.58
C GLY A 259 19.93 -17.22 20.61
N ARG A 260 21.10 -17.26 21.28
CA ARG A 260 21.90 -18.49 21.41
C ARG A 260 21.25 -19.57 22.28
N THR A 261 20.34 -19.21 23.17
CA THR A 261 19.62 -20.18 24.02
C THR A 261 18.43 -20.82 23.31
N ILE A 262 17.94 -20.21 22.24
CA ILE A 262 16.82 -20.69 21.44
C ILE A 262 17.41 -21.45 20.27
N GLY A 263 17.21 -22.79 20.25
CA GLY A 263 17.87 -23.72 19.34
C GLY A 263 17.93 -23.24 17.88
N GLU A 264 16.94 -23.60 17.08
CA GLU A 264 16.80 -23.02 15.74
C GLU A 264 16.14 -21.64 15.89
N SER A 265 16.93 -20.57 15.72
CA SER A 265 16.44 -19.19 15.74
C SER A 265 16.94 -18.36 14.56
N TYR A 266 16.10 -17.42 14.14
CA TYR A 266 16.37 -16.53 13.03
C TYR A 266 15.74 -15.14 13.28
N TYR A 267 16.12 -14.18 12.46
CA TYR A 267 15.60 -12.82 12.52
C TYR A 267 14.65 -12.53 11.36
N TRP A 268 13.45 -12.08 11.69
CA TRP A 268 12.61 -11.30 10.80
C TRP A 268 12.86 -9.82 11.06
N LEU A 269 13.36 -9.13 10.03
CA LEU A 269 13.65 -7.70 10.14
C LEU A 269 12.36 -6.90 10.20
N GLN A 270 12.31 -5.95 11.13
CA GLN A 270 11.29 -4.90 11.13
C GLN A 270 11.85 -3.65 10.45
N ASP A 271 11.29 -2.48 10.74
CA ASP A 271 11.81 -1.20 10.28
C ASP A 271 13.21 -0.93 10.87
N GLY A 272 13.89 0.06 10.30
CA GLY A 272 15.18 0.51 10.79
C GLY A 272 15.41 1.99 10.55
N ILE A 273 16.53 2.47 11.06
CA ILE A 273 16.86 3.90 11.05
C ILE A 273 18.37 4.08 10.89
N SER A 274 18.78 5.14 10.21
CA SER A 274 20.16 5.62 10.24
C SER A 274 20.29 6.77 11.23
N ILE A 275 21.21 6.64 12.18
CA ILE A 275 21.52 7.70 13.16
C ILE A 275 23.01 7.98 13.03
N LYS A 276 23.37 9.17 12.55
CA LYS A 276 24.77 9.61 12.37
C LYS A 276 25.64 8.61 11.60
N GLY A 277 25.08 7.98 10.56
CA GLY A 277 25.78 7.00 9.72
C GLY A 277 25.88 5.59 10.32
N THR A 278 25.16 5.31 11.40
CA THR A 278 25.01 3.95 11.95
C THR A 278 23.60 3.46 11.68
N PHE A 279 23.49 2.27 11.07
CA PHE A 279 22.23 1.57 10.89
C PHE A 279 21.81 0.93 12.21
N TYR A 280 20.52 1.03 12.51
CA TYR A 280 19.86 0.28 13.56
C TYR A 280 18.60 -0.38 13.02
N CYS A 281 18.35 -1.63 13.38
CA CYS A 281 17.05 -2.28 13.21
C CYS A 281 16.68 -3.09 14.45
N PHE A 282 15.39 -3.35 14.60
CA PHE A 282 14.85 -4.05 15.75
C PHE A 282 14.20 -5.37 15.30
N PRO A 283 14.97 -6.37 14.86
CA PRO A 283 14.38 -7.59 14.34
C PRO A 283 13.65 -8.39 15.43
N MET A 284 12.57 -9.05 15.03
CA MET A 284 11.93 -10.06 15.84
C MET A 284 12.81 -11.31 15.87
N LEU A 285 13.03 -11.86 17.07
CA LEU A 285 13.71 -13.14 17.28
C LEU A 285 12.68 -14.27 17.18
N ILE A 286 12.78 -15.06 16.11
CA ILE A 286 11.81 -16.09 15.77
C ILE A 286 12.42 -17.48 16.00
N SER A 287 11.57 -18.45 16.35
CA SER A 287 11.89 -19.89 16.27
C SER A 287 10.73 -20.64 15.62
N PRO A 288 10.98 -21.83 15.03
CA PRO A 288 9.90 -22.71 14.60
C PRO A 288 8.97 -23.07 15.75
N ASP A 289 7.68 -23.18 15.47
CA ASP A 289 6.65 -23.70 16.37
C ASP A 289 5.66 -24.57 15.59
N PRO A 290 5.95 -25.87 15.42
CA PRO A 290 5.11 -26.79 14.65
C PRO A 290 3.76 -27.09 15.31
N THR A 291 3.46 -26.49 16.46
CA THR A 291 2.14 -26.60 17.10
C THR A 291 1.11 -25.61 16.56
N GLN A 292 1.54 -24.61 15.77
CA GLN A 292 0.68 -23.65 15.11
C GLN A 292 0.13 -24.20 13.78
N PRO A 293 -0.90 -23.57 13.18
CA PRO A 293 -1.38 -23.95 11.86
C PRO A 293 -0.29 -23.86 10.78
N GLU A 294 -0.40 -24.71 9.76
CA GLU A 294 0.47 -24.70 8.58
C GLU A 294 0.57 -23.29 7.98
N GLY A 295 1.79 -22.86 7.65
CA GLY A 295 2.09 -21.49 7.19
C GLY A 295 2.23 -20.46 8.31
N PHE A 296 1.95 -20.81 9.56
CA PHE A 296 2.11 -19.97 10.75
C PHE A 296 2.93 -20.65 11.86
N GLU A 297 3.76 -21.63 11.49
CA GLU A 297 4.56 -22.49 12.36
C GLU A 297 5.77 -21.78 12.98
N PHE A 298 5.53 -20.64 13.62
CA PHE A 298 6.57 -19.80 14.21
C PHE A 298 6.15 -19.22 15.55
N LYS A 299 7.15 -18.87 16.35
CA LYS A 299 6.98 -18.20 17.64
C LYS A 299 7.87 -16.97 17.71
N VAL A 300 7.28 -15.84 18.11
CA VAL A 300 8.04 -14.64 18.47
C VAL A 300 8.57 -14.78 19.89
N ASN A 301 9.88 -14.83 20.03
CA ASN A 301 10.55 -14.99 21.32
C ASN A 301 11.04 -13.67 21.91
N GLY A 302 11.16 -12.61 21.11
CA GLY A 302 11.60 -11.31 21.57
C GLY A 302 11.88 -10.34 20.44
N VAL A 303 12.43 -9.19 20.80
CA VAL A 303 12.97 -8.19 19.87
C VAL A 303 14.42 -7.94 20.25
N ALA A 304 15.33 -8.05 19.28
CA ALA A 304 16.73 -7.67 19.43
C ALA A 304 16.95 -6.26 18.86
N CYS A 305 18.08 -5.63 19.17
CA CYS A 305 18.58 -4.45 18.48
C CYS A 305 19.85 -4.83 17.75
N VAL A 306 19.86 -4.74 16.43
CA VAL A 306 21.03 -4.96 15.58
C VAL A 306 21.50 -3.62 15.08
N SER A 307 22.80 -3.36 15.14
CA SER A 307 23.40 -2.12 14.66
C SER A 307 24.72 -2.37 13.95
N ALA A 308 25.04 -1.54 12.97
CA ALA A 308 26.33 -1.57 12.28
C ALA A 308 26.60 -0.20 11.62
N PRO A 309 27.86 0.27 11.58
CA PRO A 309 28.23 1.42 10.78
C PRO A 309 27.85 1.23 9.30
N ILE A 310 27.37 2.27 8.65
CA ILE A 310 27.02 2.24 7.23
C ILE A 310 28.26 2.58 6.40
N GLY A 311 28.73 1.61 5.62
CA GLY A 311 29.79 1.78 4.63
C GLY A 311 29.24 2.12 3.24
N GLU A 312 30.12 2.13 2.24
CA GLU A 312 29.72 2.44 0.86
C GLU A 312 28.72 1.43 0.29
N ALA A 313 28.92 0.15 0.58
CA ALA A 313 28.12 -0.96 0.03
C ALA A 313 26.94 -1.39 0.93
N GLY A 314 26.72 -0.72 2.06
CA GLY A 314 25.73 -1.12 3.08
C GLY A 314 26.35 -1.23 4.48
N PRO A 315 25.64 -1.86 5.44
CA PRO A 315 26.14 -2.05 6.80
C PRO A 315 27.42 -2.89 6.84
N ILE A 316 28.43 -2.45 7.58
CA ILE A 316 29.71 -3.16 7.76
C ILE A 316 29.51 -4.27 8.80
N LEU A 317 29.26 -5.48 8.30
CA LEU A 317 28.83 -6.63 9.12
C LEU A 317 29.87 -7.07 10.16
N GLU A 318 31.16 -6.88 9.88
CA GLU A 318 32.25 -7.21 10.81
C GLU A 318 32.26 -6.32 12.05
N GLN A 319 31.58 -5.17 11.98
CA GLN A 319 31.45 -4.18 13.05
C GLN A 319 30.03 -4.17 13.65
N GLN A 320 29.22 -5.18 13.34
CA GLN A 320 27.86 -5.24 13.88
C GLN A 320 27.86 -5.51 15.39
N THR A 321 26.85 -4.97 16.06
CA THR A 321 26.52 -5.28 17.46
C THR A 321 25.07 -5.73 17.55
N GLN A 322 24.80 -6.74 18.39
CA GLN A 322 23.44 -7.20 18.66
C GLN A 322 23.19 -7.19 20.18
N LEU A 323 22.05 -6.62 20.58
CA LEU A 323 21.63 -6.51 21.98
C LEU A 323 20.23 -7.12 22.17
N ASP A 324 20.03 -7.83 23.27
CA ASP A 324 18.69 -8.17 23.74
C ASP A 324 17.98 -6.89 24.22
N THR A 325 16.69 -6.75 23.91
CA THR A 325 15.90 -5.57 24.31
C THR A 325 14.79 -5.93 25.29
N PRO A 326 14.34 -4.99 26.14
CA PRO A 326 13.19 -5.20 27.03
C PRO A 326 11.85 -4.96 26.31
N PHE A 327 11.85 -4.82 24.98
CA PHE A 327 10.70 -4.36 24.19
C PHE A 327 9.87 -5.49 23.59
N TYR A 328 9.83 -6.64 24.25
CA TYR A 328 8.82 -7.68 24.04
C TYR A 328 8.36 -8.15 25.42
N TYR A 329 7.17 -7.72 25.83
CA TYR A 329 6.70 -7.85 27.21
C TYR A 329 5.17 -7.86 27.31
N THR A 330 4.64 -8.11 28.50
CA THR A 330 3.20 -8.00 28.81
C THR A 330 2.93 -6.66 29.48
N ALA A 331 2.06 -5.83 28.89
CA ALA A 331 1.65 -4.54 29.47
C ALA A 331 0.68 -4.73 30.66
N HIS A 332 0.39 -3.66 31.41
CA HIS A 332 -0.52 -3.71 32.57
C HIS A 332 -1.92 -4.21 32.25
N ASN A 333 -2.38 -4.01 31.02
CA ASN A 333 -3.66 -4.53 30.52
C ASN A 333 -3.61 -6.02 30.14
N GLY A 334 -2.49 -6.71 30.40
CA GLY A 334 -2.30 -8.13 30.10
C GLY A 334 -1.99 -8.43 28.63
N LYS A 335 -1.84 -7.42 27.76
CA LYS A 335 -1.59 -7.62 26.33
C LYS A 335 -0.10 -7.71 26.02
N THR A 336 0.26 -8.65 25.15
CA THR A 336 1.62 -8.76 24.61
C THR A 336 1.90 -7.52 23.77
N THR A 337 3.01 -6.84 24.08
CA THR A 337 3.42 -5.59 23.46
C THR A 337 4.87 -5.69 23.01
N TYR A 338 5.16 -5.21 21.81
CA TYR A 338 6.52 -5.13 21.32
C TYR A 338 6.79 -3.93 20.42
N PHE A 339 8.02 -3.44 20.39
CA PHE A 339 8.42 -2.25 19.61
C PHE A 339 9.35 -2.59 18.44
N GLY A 340 9.51 -1.63 17.54
CA GLY A 340 10.37 -1.73 16.36
C GLY A 340 9.62 -1.84 15.04
N ALA A 341 8.29 -1.80 15.06
CA ALA A 341 7.46 -1.97 13.87
C ALA A 341 7.57 -0.79 12.90
N SER A 342 7.81 0.42 13.39
CA SER A 342 8.15 1.58 12.55
C SER A 342 8.96 2.62 13.33
N PHE A 343 9.86 3.33 12.65
CA PHE A 343 10.60 4.47 13.18
C PHE A 343 10.19 5.76 12.48
N MET A 344 10.04 6.84 13.24
CA MET A 344 9.86 8.18 12.70
C MET A 344 10.79 9.16 13.41
N ALA A 345 11.86 9.55 12.71
CA ALA A 345 12.84 10.49 13.23
C ALA A 345 12.33 11.94 13.11
N GLN A 346 12.12 12.60 14.24
CA GLN A 346 11.85 14.03 14.35
C GLN A 346 13.12 14.75 14.82
N THR A 347 14.19 14.66 14.05
CA THR A 347 15.52 15.19 14.41
C THR A 347 16.01 16.19 13.37
N GLU A 348 17.07 16.94 13.69
CA GLU A 348 17.71 17.82 12.68
C GLU A 348 18.28 17.02 11.49
N GLU A 349 18.79 15.80 11.73
CA GLU A 349 19.34 14.91 10.71
C GLU A 349 18.26 14.48 9.70
N SER A 350 17.02 14.29 10.14
CA SER A 350 15.92 13.87 9.27
C SER A 350 15.43 14.96 8.31
N GLN A 351 15.84 16.22 8.52
CA GLN A 351 15.53 17.38 7.67
C GLN A 351 14.03 17.60 7.42
N ILE A 352 13.17 17.05 8.27
CA ILE A 352 11.74 17.34 8.24
C ILE A 352 11.47 18.72 8.86
N ARG A 353 10.26 19.25 8.66
CA ARG A 353 9.87 20.58 9.15
C ARG A 353 9.65 20.55 10.66
N ASN A 354 10.27 21.48 11.39
CA ASN A 354 10.10 21.70 12.83
C ASN A 354 10.29 20.42 13.69
N PRO A 355 11.45 19.73 13.61
CA PRO A 355 11.71 18.55 14.40
C PRO A 355 11.73 18.87 15.90
N ASP A 356 11.22 17.96 16.73
CA ASP A 356 11.18 18.12 18.20
C ASP A 356 12.39 17.51 18.94
N GLY A 357 13.29 16.88 18.19
CA GLY A 357 14.53 16.27 18.66
C GLY A 357 14.43 14.78 18.99
N PHE A 358 13.24 14.17 18.93
CA PHE A 358 13.04 12.77 19.30
C PHE A 358 13.02 11.82 18.10
N ILE A 359 13.34 10.57 18.36
CA ILE A 359 12.99 9.45 17.49
C ILE A 359 11.76 8.79 18.10
N TYR A 360 10.69 8.71 17.33
CA TYR A 360 9.50 7.96 17.69
C TYR A 360 9.66 6.52 17.24
N VAL A 361 9.36 5.59 18.13
CA VAL A 361 9.44 4.16 17.90
C VAL A 361 8.07 3.56 18.11
N TYR A 362 7.48 3.10 17.04
CA TYR A 362 6.15 2.51 17.04
C TYR A 362 6.24 1.02 17.33
N GLY A 363 5.25 0.54 18.06
CA GLY A 363 5.13 -0.85 18.48
C GLY A 363 3.72 -1.35 18.29
N LEU A 364 3.56 -2.65 18.48
CA LEU A 364 2.33 -3.37 18.31
C LEU A 364 1.90 -3.96 19.63
N GLN A 365 0.62 -3.83 19.95
CA GLN A 365 -0.01 -4.49 21.07
C GLN A 365 -1.05 -5.48 20.54
N LYS A 366 -0.96 -6.75 20.96
CA LYS A 366 -1.83 -7.82 20.47
C LYS A 366 -3.17 -7.81 21.21
N TRP A 367 -4.22 -7.38 20.52
CA TRP A 367 -5.61 -7.58 20.89
C TRP A 367 -6.28 -8.53 19.89
N GLU A 368 -7.62 -8.54 19.83
CA GLU A 368 -8.35 -9.21 18.74
C GLU A 368 -7.93 -8.64 17.38
N THR A 369 -7.83 -7.30 17.30
CA THR A 369 -7.09 -6.58 16.24
C THR A 369 -5.71 -6.16 16.76
N THR A 370 -4.71 -6.05 15.89
CA THR A 370 -3.42 -5.50 16.33
C THR A 370 -3.54 -3.99 16.48
N LYS A 371 -3.10 -3.43 17.61
CA LYS A 371 -3.16 -1.99 17.90
C LYS A 371 -1.78 -1.35 17.88
N LEU A 372 -1.73 -0.06 17.52
CA LEU A 372 -0.49 0.72 17.48
C LEU A 372 -0.21 1.35 18.84
N VAL A 373 1.02 1.23 19.33
CA VAL A 373 1.54 1.94 20.50
C VAL A 373 2.81 2.70 20.13
N VAL A 374 3.26 3.63 20.97
CA VAL A 374 4.40 4.50 20.66
C VAL A 374 5.29 4.78 21.86
N ALA A 375 6.59 4.79 21.60
CA ALA A 375 7.64 5.25 22.47
C ALA A 375 8.43 6.39 21.79
N ARG A 376 9.22 7.12 22.57
CA ARG A 376 10.20 8.06 22.05
C ARG A 376 11.50 8.05 22.84
N VAL A 377 12.59 8.42 22.18
CA VAL A 377 13.93 8.51 22.77
C VAL A 377 14.77 9.58 22.05
N LEU A 378 15.75 10.19 22.73
CA LEU A 378 16.70 11.09 22.08
C LEU A 378 17.77 10.28 21.31
N PRO A 379 18.27 10.78 20.16
CA PRO A 379 19.21 10.03 19.32
C PRO A 379 20.48 9.54 20.05
N HIS A 380 21.03 10.34 20.96
CA HIS A 380 22.25 9.98 21.70
C HIS A 380 22.00 8.97 22.83
N GLN A 381 20.74 8.65 23.14
CA GLN A 381 20.31 7.68 24.15
C GLN A 381 19.68 6.44 23.50
N PHE A 382 19.72 6.31 22.18
CA PHE A 382 18.92 5.32 21.44
C PHE A 382 19.17 3.87 21.88
N THR A 383 20.41 3.52 22.23
CA THR A 383 20.80 2.19 22.73
C THR A 383 20.72 2.06 24.25
N ASP A 384 20.40 3.13 24.98
CA ASP A 384 20.08 3.05 26.41
C ASP A 384 18.58 2.86 26.59
N PHE A 385 18.15 1.60 26.63
CA PHE A 385 16.73 1.24 26.70
C PHE A 385 16.05 1.72 27.99
N THR A 386 16.79 2.18 29.01
CA THR A 386 16.22 2.75 30.24
C THR A 386 15.79 4.20 30.08
N GLU A 387 16.21 4.86 28.99
CA GLU A 387 15.87 6.25 28.66
C GLU A 387 14.61 6.37 27.79
N TRP A 388 14.17 5.26 27.20
CA TRP A 388 12.97 5.22 26.37
C TRP A 388 11.72 5.52 27.20
N LYS A 389 10.83 6.35 26.65
CA LYS A 389 9.55 6.68 27.27
C LYS A 389 8.41 6.26 26.36
N VAL A 390 7.44 5.52 26.91
CA VAL A 390 6.19 5.17 26.23
C VAL A 390 5.13 6.25 26.47
N TRP A 391 4.18 6.34 25.55
CA TRP A 391 2.97 7.15 25.74
C TRP A 391 1.95 6.39 26.59
N ASP A 392 1.52 6.96 27.72
CA ASP A 392 0.51 6.37 28.62
C ASP A 392 -0.92 6.87 28.37
N GLY A 393 -1.11 7.73 27.36
CA GLY A 393 -2.39 8.37 27.03
C GLY A 393 -2.42 9.86 27.34
N GLU A 394 -1.58 10.30 28.27
CA GLU A 394 -1.52 11.70 28.72
C GLU A 394 -0.08 12.23 28.79
N ASN A 395 0.87 11.37 29.16
CA ASN A 395 2.26 11.72 29.45
C ASN A 395 3.25 10.69 28.87
N TRP A 396 4.52 11.09 28.87
CA TRP A 396 5.64 10.22 28.52
C TRP A 396 6.27 9.61 29.76
N THR A 397 6.19 8.29 29.93
CA THR A 397 6.68 7.57 31.11
C THR A 397 7.72 6.50 30.76
N ARG A 398 8.65 6.23 31.68
CA ARG A 398 9.63 5.11 31.55
C ARG A 398 9.04 3.76 31.97
N GLU A 399 7.88 3.75 32.61
CA GLU A 399 7.15 2.53 32.96
C GLU A 399 6.47 1.96 31.70
N LYS A 400 7.21 1.21 30.89
CA LYS A 400 6.74 0.68 29.59
C LYS A 400 5.44 -0.12 29.68
N GLU A 401 5.15 -0.72 30.82
CA GLU A 401 3.92 -1.47 31.07
C GLU A 401 2.65 -0.60 31.09
N LYS A 402 2.78 0.73 31.25
CA LYS A 402 1.66 1.70 31.19
C LYS A 402 1.26 2.11 29.78
N VAL A 403 1.93 1.62 28.74
CA VAL A 403 1.67 2.02 27.36
C VAL A 403 0.21 1.78 26.95
N VAL A 404 -0.36 2.74 26.22
CA VAL A 404 -1.73 2.63 25.68
C VAL A 404 -1.75 2.75 24.15
N PRO A 405 -2.73 2.13 23.49
CA PRO A 405 -2.94 2.29 22.06
C PRO A 405 -3.18 3.73 21.60
N ILE A 406 -2.69 4.06 20.40
CA ILE A 406 -2.93 5.31 19.67
C ILE A 406 -3.70 5.10 18.36
N ALA A 407 -3.83 3.86 17.90
CA ALA A 407 -4.69 3.45 16.78
C ALA A 407 -5.25 2.04 17.04
N GLU A 408 -6.49 1.81 16.59
CA GLU A 408 -7.30 0.63 16.95
C GLU A 408 -7.07 -0.60 16.06
N GLU A 409 -6.55 -0.41 14.84
CA GLU A 409 -6.32 -1.49 13.89
C GLU A 409 -5.11 -1.15 13.00
N VAL A 410 -4.08 -1.99 13.02
CA VAL A 410 -2.92 -1.89 12.12
C VAL A 410 -2.40 -3.28 11.75
N SER A 411 -1.63 -3.36 10.68
CA SER A 411 -0.91 -4.57 10.28
C SER A 411 0.37 -4.79 11.11
N SER A 412 0.96 -5.99 10.98
CA SER A 412 2.22 -6.34 11.66
C SER A 412 3.43 -5.54 11.17
N GLU A 413 3.32 -4.95 9.98
CA GLU A 413 4.26 -3.99 9.43
C GLU A 413 3.48 -2.77 8.94
N LEU A 414 4.02 -1.57 9.17
CA LEU A 414 3.31 -0.32 8.90
C LEU A 414 4.27 0.86 8.71
N SER A 415 3.72 1.91 8.11
CA SER A 415 4.24 3.27 7.99
C SER A 415 3.86 4.23 9.12
N VAL A 416 4.74 5.06 9.70
CA VAL A 416 4.32 6.36 10.26
C VAL A 416 5.24 7.47 9.77
N SER A 417 4.66 8.51 9.16
CA SER A 417 5.45 9.64 8.65
C SER A 417 4.66 10.95 8.61
N PRO A 418 5.32 12.11 8.71
CA PRO A 418 4.67 13.38 8.39
C PRO A 418 4.47 13.50 6.86
N MET A 419 3.33 14.04 6.45
CA MET A 419 3.09 14.40 5.05
C MET A 419 3.66 15.79 4.76
N LEU A 420 4.31 15.94 3.61
CA LEU A 420 4.79 17.24 3.12
C LEU A 420 4.04 17.62 1.85
N GLY A 421 3.51 18.85 1.82
CA GLY A 421 2.76 19.38 0.68
C GLY A 421 1.30 18.94 0.63
N GLY A 422 0.54 19.61 -0.25
CA GLY A 422 -0.91 19.44 -0.38
C GLY A 422 -1.68 19.83 0.88
N TYR A 423 -2.96 19.44 0.93
CA TYR A 423 -3.86 19.81 2.02
C TYR A 423 -3.63 19.02 3.31
N LEU A 424 -2.81 17.96 3.27
CA LEU A 424 -2.35 17.20 4.43
C LEU A 424 -0.96 17.65 4.93
N ASP A 425 -0.39 18.76 4.43
CA ASP A 425 0.92 19.26 4.88
C ASP A 425 0.99 19.36 6.41
N GLY A 426 2.00 18.72 7.00
CA GLY A 426 2.24 18.68 8.44
C GLY A 426 1.37 17.70 9.23
N LYS A 427 0.45 16.96 8.60
CA LYS A 427 -0.28 15.85 9.24
C LYS A 427 0.57 14.60 9.32
N PHE A 428 0.24 13.72 10.27
CA PHE A 428 0.88 12.44 10.47
C PHE A 428 0.04 11.34 9.83
N ILE A 429 0.66 10.54 8.97
CA ILE A 429 0.01 9.47 8.23
C ILE A 429 0.52 8.13 8.74
N ILE A 430 -0.41 7.26 9.15
CA ILE A 430 -0.13 5.84 9.36
C ILE A 430 -0.56 5.12 8.08
N VAL A 431 0.29 4.29 7.49
CA VAL A 431 -0.08 3.40 6.37
C VAL A 431 -0.10 1.97 6.89
N PHE A 432 -1.20 1.25 6.64
CA PHE A 432 -1.40 -0.11 7.15
C PHE A 432 -2.25 -0.96 6.20
N GLN A 433 -2.20 -2.29 6.39
CA GLN A 433 -3.15 -3.23 5.78
C GLN A 433 -4.26 -3.55 6.78
N GLU A 434 -5.52 -3.49 6.31
CA GLU A 434 -6.69 -3.97 7.04
C GLU A 434 -6.48 -5.39 7.60
N ASP A 435 -6.90 -5.64 8.84
CA ASP A 435 -6.89 -6.94 9.52
C ASP A 435 -5.55 -7.71 9.45
N GLY A 436 -4.44 -7.03 9.16
CA GLY A 436 -3.13 -7.63 8.89
C GLY A 436 -3.01 -8.35 7.55
N THR A 437 -4.03 -9.10 7.11
CA THR A 437 -4.07 -9.84 5.82
C THR A 437 -5.32 -9.56 4.98
N GLY A 438 -6.05 -8.49 5.31
CA GLY A 438 -7.24 -8.04 4.59
C GLY A 438 -6.92 -7.57 3.18
N LYS A 439 -7.97 -7.22 2.43
CA LYS A 439 -7.85 -6.85 1.00
C LYS A 439 -7.72 -5.35 0.79
N ARG A 440 -7.64 -4.55 1.86
CA ARG A 440 -7.64 -3.10 1.77
C ARG A 440 -6.39 -2.49 2.38
N LEU A 441 -5.77 -1.60 1.63
CA LEU A 441 -4.76 -0.68 2.15
C LEU A 441 -5.47 0.54 2.73
N GLY A 442 -5.15 0.86 3.98
CA GLY A 442 -5.73 1.98 4.72
C GLY A 442 -4.69 2.99 5.16
N ILE A 443 -5.18 4.19 5.48
CA ILE A 443 -4.40 5.18 6.22
C ILE A 443 -5.16 5.69 7.43
N TYR A 444 -4.41 6.12 8.45
CA TYR A 444 -4.90 7.07 9.44
C TYR A 444 -4.27 8.44 9.19
N VAL A 445 -5.01 9.50 9.52
CA VAL A 445 -4.52 10.88 9.52
C VAL A 445 -4.64 11.43 10.94
N GLY A 446 -3.55 11.99 11.46
CA GLY A 446 -3.48 12.56 12.81
C GLY A 446 -2.75 13.89 12.88
N ASP A 447 -2.94 14.58 14.00
CA ASP A 447 -2.41 15.93 14.24
C ASP A 447 -1.02 15.94 14.92
N SER A 448 -0.61 14.82 15.49
CA SER A 448 0.69 14.68 16.15
C SER A 448 1.26 13.26 15.99
N PRO A 449 2.53 13.01 16.36
CA PRO A 449 3.11 11.67 16.39
C PRO A 449 2.34 10.63 17.20
N VAL A 450 1.50 11.07 18.14
CA VAL A 450 0.66 10.22 19.02
C VAL A 450 -0.84 10.40 18.75
N GLY A 451 -1.21 11.14 17.71
CA GLY A 451 -2.60 11.45 17.37
C GLY A 451 -3.12 12.77 17.97
N PRO A 452 -4.45 12.91 18.16
CA PRO A 452 -5.46 11.90 17.86
C PRO A 452 -5.47 11.57 16.37
N PHE A 453 -5.61 10.28 16.06
CA PHE A 453 -5.84 9.79 14.70
C PHE A 453 -7.35 9.69 14.47
N GLY A 454 -7.81 10.09 13.29
CA GLY A 454 -9.22 9.96 12.91
C GLY A 454 -9.63 8.51 12.61
N GLU A 455 -10.79 8.33 11.99
CA GLU A 455 -11.20 7.02 11.46
C GLU A 455 -10.29 6.58 10.30
N PRO A 456 -10.08 5.26 10.11
CA PRO A 456 -9.28 4.75 9.00
C PRO A 456 -9.93 5.07 7.65
N ILE A 457 -9.11 5.48 6.69
CA ILE A 457 -9.53 5.74 5.31
C ILE A 457 -8.94 4.64 4.42
N TYR A 458 -9.79 3.75 3.90
CA TYR A 458 -9.39 2.70 2.96
C TYR A 458 -9.30 3.26 1.55
N LEU A 459 -8.10 3.20 0.96
CA LEU A 459 -7.80 3.89 -0.30
C LEU A 459 -7.63 2.95 -1.50
N TYR A 460 -7.31 1.68 -1.26
CA TYR A 460 -7.03 0.75 -2.35
C TYR A 460 -7.47 -0.67 -2.00
N TYR A 461 -8.00 -1.38 -3.01
CA TYR A 461 -8.38 -2.78 -2.90
C TYR A 461 -7.38 -3.65 -3.66
N CYS A 462 -6.74 -4.57 -2.94
CA CYS A 462 -5.74 -5.49 -3.44
C CYS A 462 -6.43 -6.74 -4.04
N SER A 463 -6.63 -6.72 -5.35
CA SER A 463 -7.38 -7.75 -6.08
C SER A 463 -6.61 -9.06 -6.30
N GLU A 464 -5.35 -9.17 -5.88
CA GLU A 464 -4.51 -10.35 -6.11
C GLU A 464 -5.13 -11.63 -5.55
N SER A 465 -5.76 -11.54 -4.37
CA SER A 465 -6.46 -12.64 -3.70
C SER A 465 -7.69 -13.17 -4.47
N GLU A 466 -8.12 -12.50 -5.54
CA GLU A 466 -9.24 -12.96 -6.36
C GLU A 466 -8.82 -14.00 -7.40
N SER A 467 -7.51 -14.08 -7.70
CA SER A 467 -6.99 -15.01 -8.69
C SER A 467 -6.90 -16.44 -8.18
N ASP A 468 -6.70 -16.63 -6.88
CA ASP A 468 -6.66 -17.93 -6.21
C ASP A 468 -6.90 -17.73 -4.69
N ALA A 469 -7.67 -18.63 -4.07
CA ALA A 469 -8.04 -18.52 -2.65
C ALA A 469 -6.85 -18.68 -1.69
N SER A 470 -5.74 -19.27 -2.14
CA SER A 470 -4.51 -19.37 -1.35
C SER A 470 -3.73 -18.06 -1.30
N ILE A 471 -3.99 -17.12 -2.21
CA ILE A 471 -3.25 -15.85 -2.32
C ILE A 471 -3.86 -14.82 -1.38
N TYR A 472 -3.00 -14.13 -0.63
CA TYR A 472 -3.38 -13.07 0.28
C TYR A 472 -2.40 -11.88 0.20
N THR A 473 -2.84 -10.73 0.72
CA THR A 473 -2.07 -9.49 0.72
C THR A 473 -1.93 -8.97 2.13
N TYR A 474 -0.80 -8.36 2.45
CA TYR A 474 -0.47 -8.01 3.84
C TYR A 474 0.56 -6.88 3.93
N ASN A 475 0.68 -6.31 5.14
CA ASN A 475 1.83 -5.49 5.53
C ASN A 475 2.08 -4.25 4.64
N ALA A 476 1.02 -3.48 4.37
CA ALA A 476 1.15 -2.21 3.66
C ALA A 476 1.91 -1.15 4.49
N LYS A 477 2.77 -0.36 3.84
CA LYS A 477 3.58 0.66 4.48
C LYS A 477 4.02 1.75 3.50
N GLY A 478 4.41 2.92 4.01
CA GLY A 478 4.93 4.04 3.24
C GLY A 478 6.46 4.10 3.20
N HIS A 479 6.98 4.73 2.14
CA HIS A 479 8.39 5.00 1.88
C HIS A 479 8.62 6.52 1.76
N PRO A 480 8.55 7.28 2.87
CA PRO A 480 8.46 8.73 2.84
C PRO A 480 9.66 9.40 2.16
N HIS A 481 10.90 9.02 2.46
CA HIS A 481 12.06 9.67 1.84
C HIS A 481 12.18 9.44 0.33
N LEU A 482 11.65 8.31 -0.17
CA LEU A 482 11.56 7.98 -1.60
C LEU A 482 10.40 8.67 -2.31
N SER A 483 9.49 9.30 -1.56
CA SER A 483 8.29 9.94 -2.11
C SER A 483 8.60 11.33 -2.64
N ASN A 484 7.85 11.77 -3.65
CA ASN A 484 7.86 13.17 -4.07
C ASN A 484 7.06 14.03 -3.10
N PHE A 485 7.26 15.35 -3.17
CA PHE A 485 6.47 16.31 -2.41
C PHE A 485 4.98 16.21 -2.78
N GLY A 486 4.09 16.11 -1.80
CA GLY A 486 2.65 15.95 -2.00
C GLY A 486 2.19 14.52 -2.30
N GLU A 487 3.12 13.57 -2.39
CA GLU A 487 2.87 12.16 -2.70
C GLU A 487 3.39 11.25 -1.57
N LEU A 488 2.91 10.01 -1.53
CA LEU A 488 3.45 8.96 -0.68
C LEU A 488 3.56 7.67 -1.50
N LEU A 489 4.79 7.22 -1.74
CA LEU A 489 5.06 5.89 -2.26
C LEU A 489 4.74 4.87 -1.15
N VAL A 490 3.93 3.89 -1.47
CA VAL A 490 3.56 2.81 -0.56
C VAL A 490 3.82 1.46 -1.21
N SER A 491 4.06 0.45 -0.38
CA SER A 491 4.14 -0.94 -0.82
C SER A 491 3.22 -1.81 0.02
N TYR A 492 2.86 -2.97 -0.51
CA TYR A 492 2.27 -4.09 0.23
C TYR A 492 2.82 -5.40 -0.32
N ASN A 493 2.75 -6.46 0.49
CA ASN A 493 3.24 -7.77 0.12
C ASN A 493 2.09 -8.65 -0.40
N VAL A 494 2.41 -9.56 -1.32
CA VAL A 494 1.52 -10.59 -1.83
C VAL A 494 2.14 -11.95 -1.52
N ASN A 495 1.41 -12.84 -0.86
CA ASN A 495 1.90 -14.16 -0.48
C ASN A 495 0.82 -15.23 -0.75
N THR A 496 1.17 -16.50 -0.58
CA THR A 496 0.27 -17.64 -0.74
C THR A 496 0.49 -18.64 0.39
N SER A 497 -0.57 -19.35 0.80
CA SER A 497 -0.46 -20.50 1.70
C SER A 497 -0.07 -21.80 0.99
N SER A 498 0.24 -21.75 -0.31
CA SER A 498 0.53 -22.92 -1.14
C SER A 498 1.97 -22.88 -1.65
N TRP A 499 2.81 -23.78 -1.15
CA TRP A 499 4.20 -23.92 -1.64
C TRP A 499 4.30 -24.14 -3.15
N PRO A 500 3.50 -25.04 -3.78
CA PRO A 500 3.51 -25.17 -5.24
C PRO A 500 3.15 -23.88 -6.00
N MET A 501 2.38 -22.98 -5.37
CA MET A 501 2.04 -21.70 -5.98
C MET A 501 3.23 -20.73 -6.00
N HIS A 502 4.07 -20.73 -4.96
CA HIS A 502 5.34 -19.98 -4.96
C HIS A 502 6.27 -20.39 -6.10
N GLU A 503 6.34 -21.68 -6.40
CA GLU A 503 7.14 -22.20 -7.50
C GLU A 503 6.54 -21.88 -8.87
N LYS A 504 5.20 -21.95 -8.98
CA LYS A 504 4.47 -21.76 -10.23
C LYS A 504 4.48 -20.32 -10.72
N ASP A 505 4.35 -19.34 -9.83
CA ASP A 505 4.31 -17.93 -10.19
C ASP A 505 5.21 -17.08 -9.28
N SER A 506 6.39 -16.73 -9.81
CA SER A 506 7.33 -15.84 -9.11
C SER A 506 6.81 -14.41 -8.92
N SER A 507 5.67 -14.03 -9.50
CA SER A 507 5.02 -12.75 -9.21
C SER A 507 4.46 -12.68 -7.78
N ILE A 508 4.23 -13.85 -7.16
CA ILE A 508 3.87 -14.00 -5.76
C ILE A 508 5.14 -13.98 -4.91
N TYR A 509 5.00 -13.50 -3.67
CA TYR A 509 6.10 -13.24 -2.74
C TYR A 509 7.04 -12.13 -3.23
N ARG A 510 6.42 -11.07 -3.76
CA ARG A 510 7.08 -9.84 -4.18
C ARG A 510 6.25 -8.63 -3.73
N PRO A 511 6.91 -7.53 -3.41
CA PRO A 511 6.22 -6.28 -3.08
C PRO A 511 5.53 -5.72 -4.32
N LYS A 512 4.34 -5.15 -4.12
CA LYS A 512 3.63 -4.30 -5.07
C LYS A 512 3.70 -2.87 -4.59
N PHE A 513 3.93 -1.94 -5.50
CA PHE A 513 4.04 -0.52 -5.15
C PHE A 513 2.87 0.28 -5.72
N LEU A 514 2.41 1.25 -4.94
CA LEU A 514 1.41 2.25 -5.31
C LEU A 514 1.92 3.64 -4.96
N THR A 515 1.35 4.66 -5.56
CA THR A 515 1.58 6.06 -5.20
C THR A 515 0.28 6.69 -4.76
N ILE A 516 0.24 7.20 -3.54
CA ILE A 516 -0.85 8.02 -3.01
C ILE A 516 -0.56 9.47 -3.39
N THR A 517 -1.50 10.15 -4.03
CA THR A 517 -1.37 11.54 -4.48
C THR A 517 -2.54 12.37 -3.95
N GLN A 518 -2.25 13.60 -3.53
CA GLN A 518 -3.25 14.57 -3.11
C GLN A 518 -3.77 15.39 -4.31
N PHE A 519 -5.09 15.45 -4.45
CA PHE A 519 -5.80 16.28 -5.41
C PHE A 519 -6.50 17.42 -4.66
N GLU A 520 -6.32 18.66 -5.14
CA GLU A 520 -6.88 19.88 -4.54
C GLU A 520 -7.95 20.54 -5.40
#